data_AF-A0A0G0M0N8-F1
#
_entry.id   AF-A0A0G0M0N8-F1
#
_cell.length_a   1.000
_cell.length_b   1.000
_cell.length_c   1.000
_cell.angle_alpha   90.00
_cell.angle_beta   90.00
_cell.angle_gamma   90.00
#
_symmetry.space_group_name_H-M   'P 1'
#
loop_
_entity.id
_entity.type
_entity.pdbx_description
1 polymer ?
#
loop_
_entity_poly.entity_id
_entity_poly.type
_entity_poly.pdbx_seq_one_letter_code
_entity_poly.pdbx_strand_id
1 'polypeptide(L)'
;MQEFLKGKIVTGLIVIATVILAGVAIFTALRLYQLRRESISPTSPESQPQAWDCSKYTFALDANGVVTVTNSSSQNEPPQEAKIYINEALVATFDVPALSQGQDATLGTVQVPTGEFNWKIIGTKDCQNSGGSSSGPKSCELLTFSISKATPTPTTELTPTPTDRPIGGNSPTPTPNEAPTSTSTPTPTTGGGVSAASPTPGGAALPSAGVALPTILSFTVGIVLLLGAVLLAI
;
A
#
# COMPACT_ATOMS: atom_id res chain seq x y z
N MET A 1 74.75 -30.83 20.69
CA MET A 1 74.02 -30.48 19.45
C MET A 1 72.54 -30.15 19.67
N GLN A 2 71.84 -30.76 20.65
CA GLN A 2 70.43 -30.45 20.94
C GLN A 2 70.12 -28.98 21.28
N GLU A 3 71.02 -28.30 22.00
CA GLU A 3 70.85 -26.87 22.36
C GLU A 3 70.86 -25.95 21.13
N PHE A 4 71.60 -26.30 20.08
CA PHE A 4 71.61 -25.54 18.82
C PHE A 4 70.34 -25.75 17.98
N LEU A 5 69.72 -26.94 18.07
CA LEU A 5 68.43 -27.20 17.41
C LEU A 5 67.28 -26.48 18.11
N LYS A 6 67.27 -26.43 19.46
CA LYS A 6 66.20 -25.75 20.21
C LYS A 6 66.07 -24.27 19.83
N GLY A 7 67.19 -23.55 19.72
CA GLY A 7 67.17 -22.14 19.33
C GLY A 7 66.57 -21.91 17.94
N LYS A 8 66.97 -22.73 16.95
CA LYS A 8 66.47 -22.62 15.58
C LYS A 8 64.99 -22.99 15.45
N ILE A 9 64.53 -23.99 16.19
CA ILE A 9 63.11 -24.39 16.21
C ILE A 9 62.24 -23.28 16.77
N VAL A 10 62.64 -22.65 17.88
CA VAL A 10 61.87 -21.55 18.49
C VAL A 10 61.76 -20.37 17.54
N THR A 11 62.88 -19.97 16.91
CA THR A 11 62.87 -18.89 15.91
C THR A 11 61.99 -19.23 14.71
N GLY A 12 62.05 -20.46 14.20
CA GLY A 12 61.18 -20.93 13.11
C GLY A 12 59.69 -20.86 13.48
N LEU A 13 59.33 -21.26 14.69
CA LEU A 13 57.95 -21.22 15.19
C LEU A 13 57.40 -19.79 15.28
N ILE A 14 58.23 -18.84 15.73
CA ILE A 14 57.88 -17.41 15.79
C ILE A 14 57.63 -16.86 14.38
N VAL A 15 58.50 -17.19 13.41
CA VAL A 15 58.33 -16.73 12.02
C VAL A 15 57.03 -17.28 11.42
N ILE A 16 56.74 -18.57 11.61
CA ILE A 16 55.51 -19.21 11.11
C ILE A 16 54.27 -18.56 11.73
N ALA A 17 54.26 -18.36 13.06
CA ALA A 17 53.13 -17.73 13.75
C ALA A 17 52.86 -16.31 13.23
N THR A 18 53.92 -15.55 12.95
CA THR A 18 53.82 -14.18 12.43
C THR A 18 53.20 -14.14 11.03
N VAL A 19 53.60 -15.06 10.15
CA VAL A 19 53.03 -15.18 8.78
C VAL A 19 51.54 -15.55 8.83
N ILE A 20 51.15 -16.47 9.71
CA ILE A 20 49.74 -16.86 9.88
C ILE A 20 48.90 -15.67 10.35
N LEU A 21 49.37 -14.93 11.37
CA LEU A 21 48.67 -13.75 11.87
C LEU A 21 48.53 -12.65 10.82
N ALA A 22 49.60 -12.40 10.03
CA ALA A 22 49.55 -11.45 8.92
C ALA A 22 48.52 -11.87 7.86
N GLY A 23 48.45 -13.16 7.53
CA GLY A 23 47.46 -13.70 6.60
C GLY A 23 46.01 -13.49 7.05
N VAL A 24 45.72 -13.76 8.34
CA VAL A 24 44.40 -13.50 8.92
C VAL A 24 44.04 -12.01 8.85
N ALA A 25 44.97 -11.11 9.20
CA ALA A 25 44.74 -9.68 9.15
C ALA A 25 44.41 -9.17 7.74
N ILE A 26 45.15 -9.63 6.73
CA ILE A 26 44.91 -9.27 5.32
C ILE A 26 43.54 -9.79 4.85
N PHE A 27 43.19 -11.02 5.20
CA PHE A 27 41.89 -11.60 4.84
C PHE A 27 40.72 -10.82 5.45
N THR A 28 40.81 -10.46 6.74
CA THR A 28 39.79 -9.64 7.41
C THR A 28 39.68 -8.26 6.77
N ALA A 29 40.81 -7.63 6.42
CA ALA A 29 40.82 -6.33 5.74
C ALA A 29 40.16 -6.40 4.35
N LEU A 30 40.46 -7.43 3.55
CA LEU A 30 39.82 -7.64 2.25
C LEU A 30 38.32 -7.89 2.37
N ARG A 31 37.89 -8.69 3.37
CA ARG A 31 36.47 -8.94 3.63
C ARG A 31 35.73 -7.67 4.02
N LEU A 32 36.31 -6.84 4.89
CA LEU A 32 35.75 -5.53 5.25
C LEU A 32 35.72 -4.56 4.06
N TYR A 33 36.72 -4.62 3.18
CA TYR A 33 36.77 -3.79 1.98
C TYR A 33 35.68 -4.17 0.96
N GLN A 34 35.41 -5.46 0.79
CA GLN A 34 34.32 -5.94 -0.06
C GLN A 34 32.95 -5.51 0.48
N LEU A 35 32.74 -5.60 1.79
CA LEU A 35 31.52 -5.14 2.45
C LEU A 35 31.29 -3.62 2.35
N ARG A 36 32.33 -2.82 2.08
CA ARG A 36 32.20 -1.37 1.83
C ARG A 36 31.91 -1.02 0.37
N ARG A 37 32.19 -1.91 -0.58
CA ARG A 37 31.97 -1.64 -2.02
C ARG A 37 30.57 -2.00 -2.48
N GLU A 38 29.90 -2.91 -1.79
CA GLU A 38 28.45 -2.91 -1.79
C GLU A 38 28.04 -1.70 -0.96
N SER A 39 27.54 -0.66 -1.62
CA SER A 39 26.86 0.42 -0.93
C SER A 39 25.64 -0.20 -0.25
N ILE A 40 25.80 -0.69 0.98
CA ILE A 40 24.72 -0.70 1.96
C ILE A 40 24.40 0.77 2.18
N SER A 41 23.67 1.37 1.24
CA SER A 41 22.74 2.40 1.63
C SER A 41 21.70 1.63 2.44
N PRO A 42 21.69 1.71 3.79
CA PRO A 42 20.69 1.03 4.60
C PRO A 42 19.32 1.71 4.43
N THR A 43 19.22 2.71 3.55
CA THR A 43 18.08 3.63 3.42
C THR A 43 18.10 4.35 2.06
N SER A 44 18.46 3.71 0.95
CA SER A 44 17.83 4.18 -0.30
C SER A 44 16.50 3.43 -0.28
N PRO A 45 15.40 4.06 0.17
CA PRO A 45 14.11 3.39 0.08
C PRO A 45 14.01 2.92 -1.36
N GLU A 46 13.98 1.60 -1.54
CA GLU A 46 13.43 1.01 -2.75
C GLU A 46 12.16 1.80 -2.98
N SER A 47 12.13 2.54 -4.10
CA SER A 47 11.14 3.57 -4.38
C SER A 47 9.80 3.07 -3.86
N GLN A 48 9.34 3.64 -2.74
CA GLN A 48 8.20 3.07 -2.03
C GLN A 48 7.11 2.86 -3.07
N PRO A 49 6.44 1.69 -3.09
CA PRO A 49 5.31 1.49 -4.00
C PRO A 49 4.42 2.71 -3.81
N GLN A 50 4.35 3.49 -4.88
CA GLN A 50 3.76 4.81 -5.00
C GLN A 50 2.89 5.18 -3.80
N ALA A 51 3.45 5.95 -2.85
CA ALA A 51 2.73 6.31 -1.63
C ALA A 51 1.41 6.98 -2.02
N TRP A 52 0.32 6.41 -1.52
CA TRP A 52 -1.03 6.86 -1.84
C TRP A 52 -1.17 8.34 -1.46
N ASP A 53 -1.61 9.18 -2.40
CA ASP A 53 -1.95 10.57 -2.08
C ASP A 53 -3.32 10.59 -1.38
N CYS A 54 -3.31 10.34 -0.07
CA CYS A 54 -4.52 10.30 0.75
C CYS A 54 -5.29 11.62 0.78
N SER A 55 -4.72 12.72 0.26
CA SER A 55 -5.44 13.99 0.07
C SER A 55 -6.47 13.91 -1.06
N LYS A 56 -6.28 12.98 -2.01
CA LYS A 56 -7.13 12.80 -3.20
C LYS A 56 -7.98 11.54 -3.14
N TYR A 57 -7.76 10.68 -2.16
CA TYR A 57 -8.54 9.48 -1.93
C TYR A 57 -9.39 9.65 -0.68
N THR A 58 -10.68 9.94 -0.88
CA THR A 58 -11.56 10.37 0.21
C THR A 58 -12.67 9.37 0.45
N PHE A 59 -12.83 8.97 1.71
CA PHE A 59 -14.01 8.27 2.19
C PHE A 59 -15.03 9.26 2.74
N ALA A 60 -16.31 9.01 2.47
CA ALA A 60 -17.41 9.77 3.04
C ALA A 60 -18.47 8.84 3.61
N LEU A 61 -19.14 9.33 4.67
CA LEU A 61 -20.31 8.70 5.27
C LEU A 61 -21.43 9.73 5.30
N ASP A 62 -22.53 9.45 4.62
CA ASP A 62 -23.69 10.34 4.60
C ASP A 62 -24.59 10.17 5.84
N ALA A 63 -25.61 11.02 5.98
CA ALA A 63 -26.56 10.96 7.09
C ALA A 63 -27.48 9.73 7.06
N ASN A 64 -27.60 9.04 5.91
CA ASN A 64 -28.36 7.80 5.76
C ASN A 64 -27.49 6.56 6.04
N GLY A 65 -26.21 6.76 6.37
CA GLY A 65 -25.26 5.69 6.59
C GLY A 65 -24.66 5.09 5.31
N VAL A 66 -24.84 5.72 4.15
CA VAL A 66 -24.21 5.29 2.90
C VAL A 66 -22.72 5.65 2.95
N VAL A 67 -21.87 4.64 2.77
CA VAL A 67 -20.42 4.79 2.70
C VAL A 67 -20.01 4.87 1.24
N THR A 68 -19.35 5.97 0.88
CA THR A 68 -18.78 6.16 -0.46
C THR A 68 -17.28 6.40 -0.39
N VAL A 69 -16.61 6.09 -1.48
CA VAL A 69 -15.19 6.35 -1.68
C VAL A 69 -14.99 7.01 -3.03
N THR A 70 -14.13 8.02 -3.07
CA THR A 70 -13.83 8.83 -4.24
C THR A 70 -12.33 8.82 -4.51
N ASN A 71 -11.95 8.44 -5.73
CA ASN A 71 -10.57 8.56 -6.21
C ASN A 71 -10.41 9.79 -7.10
N SER A 72 -9.97 10.91 -6.52
CA SER A 72 -9.56 12.11 -7.25
C SER A 72 -8.06 12.12 -7.64
N SER A 73 -7.35 10.99 -7.45
CA SER A 73 -5.93 10.87 -7.80
C SER A 73 -5.75 10.75 -9.32
N SER A 74 -4.53 10.96 -9.82
CA SER A 74 -4.20 10.75 -11.24
C SER A 74 -3.82 9.30 -11.54
N GLN A 75 -4.10 8.38 -10.62
CA GLN A 75 -3.65 7.00 -10.68
C GLN A 75 -4.81 6.04 -10.42
N ASN A 76 -4.64 4.80 -10.89
CA ASN A 76 -5.57 3.72 -10.60
C ASN A 76 -5.20 3.12 -9.26
N GLU A 77 -6.20 3.02 -8.39
CA GLU A 77 -6.02 2.52 -7.04
C GLU A 77 -6.37 1.04 -6.96
N PRO A 78 -5.54 0.21 -6.32
CA PRO A 78 -5.79 -1.22 -6.17
C PRO A 78 -6.95 -1.48 -5.19
N PRO A 79 -7.54 -2.69 -5.21
CA PRO A 79 -8.54 -3.07 -4.24
C PRO A 79 -7.95 -3.13 -2.82
N GLN A 80 -8.76 -2.79 -1.82
CA GLN A 80 -8.36 -2.75 -0.42
C GLN A 80 -9.57 -2.94 0.51
N GLU A 81 -9.37 -3.06 1.83
CA GLU A 81 -10.48 -3.03 2.79
C GLU A 81 -10.60 -1.65 3.46
N ALA A 82 -11.83 -1.25 3.81
CA ALA A 82 -12.15 -0.07 4.60
C ALA A 82 -12.88 -0.47 5.90
N LYS A 83 -12.36 -0.02 7.05
CA LYS A 83 -12.94 -0.24 8.38
C LYS A 83 -13.65 1.02 8.85
N ILE A 84 -14.92 0.88 9.22
CA ILE A 84 -15.82 1.99 9.54
C ILE A 84 -16.07 2.00 11.04
N TYR A 85 -15.69 3.11 11.67
CA TYR A 85 -15.88 3.37 13.08
C TYR A 85 -16.93 4.47 13.26
N ILE A 86 -17.90 4.26 14.14
CA ILE A 86 -18.85 5.28 14.59
C ILE A 86 -18.68 5.40 16.10
N ASN A 87 -18.42 6.62 16.59
CA ASN A 87 -18.12 6.90 17.99
C ASN A 87 -17.02 5.97 18.53
N GLU A 88 -15.95 5.80 17.75
CA GLU A 88 -14.79 4.93 18.02
C GLU A 88 -15.07 3.40 18.03
N ALA A 89 -16.32 2.97 17.92
CA ALA A 89 -16.68 1.55 17.80
C ALA A 89 -16.63 1.10 16.34
N LEU A 90 -15.98 -0.03 16.05
CA LEU A 90 -15.98 -0.66 14.71
C LEU A 90 -17.40 -1.18 14.40
N VAL A 91 -18.05 -0.62 13.38
CA VAL A 91 -19.42 -0.97 12.98
C VAL A 91 -19.43 -1.92 11.78
N ALA A 92 -18.54 -1.70 10.81
CA ALA A 92 -18.50 -2.49 9.59
C ALA A 92 -17.09 -2.54 8.98
N THR A 93 -16.86 -3.52 8.12
CA THR A 93 -15.72 -3.60 7.21
C THR A 93 -16.26 -3.86 5.81
N PHE A 94 -15.79 -3.08 4.83
CA PHE A 94 -16.19 -3.22 3.43
C PHE A 94 -14.97 -3.46 2.54
N ASP A 95 -15.17 -4.27 1.50
CA ASP A 95 -14.22 -4.40 0.40
C ASP A 95 -14.36 -3.19 -0.53
N VAL A 96 -13.25 -2.51 -0.77
CA VAL A 96 -13.13 -1.41 -1.71
C VAL A 96 -12.61 -1.97 -3.03
N PRO A 97 -13.37 -1.86 -4.13
CA PRO A 97 -12.91 -2.32 -5.43
C PRO A 97 -11.72 -1.47 -5.92
N ALA A 98 -11.02 -1.95 -6.95
CA ALA A 98 -10.07 -1.11 -7.67
C ALA A 98 -10.80 0.09 -8.28
N LEU A 99 -10.28 1.29 -8.10
CA LEU A 99 -10.88 2.53 -8.62
C LEU A 99 -9.96 3.16 -9.66
N SER A 100 -10.50 3.44 -10.83
CA SER A 100 -9.76 4.22 -11.84
C SER A 100 -9.70 5.69 -11.42
N GLN A 101 -8.83 6.46 -12.08
CA GLN A 101 -8.77 7.92 -11.90
C GLN A 101 -10.15 8.57 -12.06
N GLY A 102 -10.55 9.39 -11.09
CA GLY A 102 -11.81 10.15 -11.10
C GLY A 102 -13.06 9.31 -10.81
N GLN A 103 -12.90 8.05 -10.40
CA GLN A 103 -14.02 7.15 -10.15
C GLN A 103 -14.46 7.17 -8.68
N ASP A 104 -15.77 7.02 -8.49
CA ASP A 104 -16.39 6.82 -7.18
C ASP A 104 -16.99 5.41 -7.07
N ALA A 105 -17.08 4.89 -5.85
CA ALA A 105 -17.84 3.67 -5.55
C ALA A 105 -18.63 3.81 -4.25
N THR A 106 -19.81 3.19 -4.23
CA THR A 106 -20.59 2.99 -3.01
C THR A 106 -20.21 1.63 -2.42
N LEU A 107 -19.74 1.64 -1.18
CA LEU A 107 -19.28 0.43 -0.49
C LEU A 107 -20.42 -0.33 0.17
N GLY A 108 -21.40 0.40 0.72
CA GLY A 108 -22.54 -0.17 1.41
C GLY A 108 -23.24 0.84 2.31
N THR A 109 -24.14 0.32 3.16
CA THR A 109 -24.83 1.10 4.18
C THR A 109 -24.50 0.56 5.57
N VAL A 110 -24.38 1.47 6.54
CA VAL A 110 -24.19 1.16 7.96
C VAL A 110 -25.31 1.76 8.78
N GLN A 111 -25.66 1.11 9.88
CA GLN A 111 -26.65 1.65 10.80
C GLN A 111 -26.01 2.78 11.61
N VAL A 112 -26.43 4.02 11.34
CA VAL A 112 -25.96 5.22 12.06
C VAL A 112 -26.87 5.52 13.25
N PRO A 113 -26.34 6.00 14.39
CA PRO A 113 -27.14 6.49 15.51
C PRO A 113 -28.06 7.65 15.09
N THR A 114 -29.19 7.79 15.77
CA THR A 114 -30.01 8.99 15.67
C THR A 114 -29.34 10.12 16.46
N GLY A 115 -29.11 11.28 15.83
CA GLY A 115 -28.52 12.45 16.49
C GLY A 115 -27.10 12.77 16.01
N GLU A 116 -26.31 13.42 16.86
CA GLU A 116 -24.92 13.74 16.54
C GLU A 116 -24.02 12.51 16.73
N PHE A 117 -23.19 12.22 15.74
CA PHE A 117 -22.19 11.16 15.85
C PHE A 117 -20.90 11.53 15.11
N ASN A 118 -19.79 10.99 15.60
CA ASN A 118 -18.49 11.08 14.93
C ASN A 118 -18.23 9.78 14.17
N TRP A 119 -17.66 9.89 12.98
CA TRP A 119 -17.28 8.75 12.17
C TRP A 119 -15.80 8.82 11.77
N LYS A 120 -15.19 7.65 11.60
CA LYS A 120 -13.83 7.48 11.11
C LYS A 120 -13.78 6.26 10.20
N ILE A 121 -13.22 6.40 9.01
CA ILE A 121 -13.03 5.32 8.06
C ILE A 121 -11.52 5.15 7.85
N ILE A 122 -11.02 3.92 8.03
CA ILE A 122 -9.59 3.59 7.87
C ILE A 122 -9.44 2.56 6.74
N GLY A 123 -8.77 2.94 5.67
CA GLY A 123 -8.32 2.04 4.62
C GLY A 123 -7.08 1.24 5.05
N THR A 124 -6.96 0.00 4.57
CA THR A 124 -5.79 -0.87 4.86
C THR A 124 -4.45 -0.37 4.31
N LYS A 125 -4.47 0.60 3.40
CA LYS A 125 -3.27 1.20 2.79
C LYS A 125 -3.06 2.66 3.21
N ASP A 126 -3.38 2.95 4.48
CA ASP A 126 -3.02 4.16 5.24
C ASP A 126 -3.78 5.46 4.92
N CYS A 127 -4.85 5.42 4.10
CA CYS A 127 -5.75 6.56 3.99
C CYS A 127 -6.87 6.49 5.01
N GLN A 128 -7.07 7.58 5.75
CA GLN A 128 -8.14 7.72 6.73
C GLN A 128 -8.89 9.03 6.55
N ASN A 129 -10.21 8.99 6.68
CA ASN A 129 -11.05 10.18 6.78
C ASN A 129 -11.90 10.10 8.03
N SER A 130 -12.19 11.26 8.61
CA SER A 130 -13.07 11.39 9.76
C SER A 130 -13.96 12.61 9.59
N GLY A 131 -15.15 12.55 10.15
CA GLY A 131 -16.09 13.65 10.15
C GLY A 131 -17.11 13.49 11.27
N GLY A 132 -17.92 14.53 11.45
CA GLY A 132 -19.12 14.50 12.28
C GLY A 132 -20.35 14.58 11.40
N SER A 133 -21.41 13.88 11.78
CA SER A 133 -22.73 14.09 11.22
C SER A 133 -23.66 14.56 12.32
N SER A 134 -24.36 15.66 12.08
CA SER A 134 -25.51 16.06 12.88
C SER A 134 -26.77 15.54 12.19
N SER A 135 -26.98 14.21 12.25
CA SER A 135 -28.19 13.56 11.72
C SER A 135 -29.39 13.68 12.66
N GLY A 136 -29.28 14.51 13.71
CA GLY A 136 -30.47 15.01 14.39
C GLY A 136 -31.44 15.54 13.33
N PRO A 137 -32.76 15.31 13.45
CA PRO A 137 -33.70 16.06 12.64
C PRO A 137 -33.22 17.49 12.73
N LYS A 138 -32.86 18.11 11.59
CA LYS A 138 -32.68 19.56 11.56
C LYS A 138 -34.05 20.07 11.93
N SER A 139 -34.29 20.17 13.24
CA SER A 139 -35.56 20.53 13.85
C SER A 139 -35.84 21.82 13.17
N CYS A 140 -36.78 21.79 12.21
CA CYS A 140 -36.95 22.81 11.20
C CYS A 140 -36.64 24.12 11.86
N GLU A 141 -35.44 24.66 11.62
CA GLU A 141 -35.04 25.93 12.22
C GLU A 141 -36.15 26.83 11.77
N LEU A 142 -37.00 27.24 12.72
CA LEU A 142 -38.32 27.77 12.46
C LEU A 142 -38.08 28.82 11.40
N LEU A 143 -38.45 28.54 10.14
CA LEU A 143 -38.05 29.38 9.02
C LEU A 143 -38.66 30.73 9.37
N THR A 144 -37.83 31.63 9.89
CA THR A 144 -38.30 32.92 10.33
C THR A 144 -38.28 33.73 9.06
N PHE A 145 -39.29 33.52 8.24
CA PHE A 145 -39.57 34.40 7.13
C PHE A 145 -39.92 35.75 7.75
N SER A 146 -38.96 36.66 7.75
CA SER A 146 -39.27 38.08 7.92
C SER A 146 -40.09 38.48 6.70
N ILE A 147 -41.41 38.57 6.88
CA ILE A 147 -42.30 39.12 5.87
C ILE A 147 -41.99 40.62 5.81
N SER A 148 -41.02 40.99 4.98
CA SER A 148 -40.81 42.38 4.59
C SER A 148 -42.06 42.82 3.84
N LYS A 149 -42.85 43.68 4.50
CA LYS A 149 -44.03 44.33 3.94
C LYS A 149 -43.67 44.89 2.56
N ALA A 150 -44.30 44.37 1.51
CA ALA A 150 -44.09 44.84 0.15
C ALA A 150 -44.41 46.34 0.08
N THR A 151 -43.38 47.14 -0.18
CA THR A 151 -43.55 48.52 -0.67
C THR A 151 -44.22 48.43 -2.03
N PRO A 152 -45.33 49.15 -2.29
CA PRO A 152 -46.02 49.06 -3.57
C PRO A 152 -45.10 49.55 -4.69
N THR A 153 -44.61 48.62 -5.51
CA THR A 153 -43.90 48.93 -6.75
C THR A 153 -44.94 49.36 -7.79
N PRO A 154 -44.76 50.50 -8.48
CA PRO A 154 -45.66 50.94 -9.53
C PRO A 154 -45.70 49.89 -10.65
N THR A 155 -46.91 49.45 -10.98
CA THR A 155 -47.20 48.49 -12.04
C THR A 155 -47.02 49.18 -13.38
N THR A 156 -45.97 48.84 -14.11
CA THR A 156 -45.86 49.18 -15.54
C THR A 156 -46.49 48.06 -16.34
N GLU A 157 -47.67 48.36 -16.88
CA GLU A 157 -48.44 47.52 -17.79
C GLU A 157 -47.64 47.28 -19.08
N LEU A 158 -47.18 46.05 -19.28
CA LEU A 158 -46.56 45.62 -20.53
C LEU A 158 -47.59 44.87 -21.36
N THR A 159 -47.91 45.50 -22.50
CA THR A 159 -48.70 45.01 -23.63
C THR A 159 -48.34 43.57 -24.02
N PRO A 160 -49.32 42.69 -24.27
CA PRO A 160 -49.06 41.32 -24.69
C PRO A 160 -48.56 41.27 -26.14
N THR A 161 -47.38 40.66 -26.34
CA THR A 161 -46.86 40.26 -27.65
C THR A 161 -47.54 38.94 -28.09
N PRO A 162 -48.05 38.84 -29.33
CA PRO A 162 -48.73 37.63 -29.82
C PRO A 162 -47.77 36.43 -29.90
N THR A 163 -48.27 35.28 -29.43
CA THR A 163 -47.59 33.99 -29.45
C THR A 163 -47.85 33.28 -30.78
N ASP A 164 -46.80 33.06 -31.57
CA ASP A 164 -46.85 32.19 -32.74
C ASP A 164 -46.79 30.71 -32.33
N ARG A 165 -47.64 29.92 -32.99
CA ARG A 165 -47.86 28.49 -32.78
C ARG A 165 -46.87 27.66 -33.59
N PRO A 166 -46.00 26.82 -32.99
CA PRO A 166 -45.22 25.87 -33.75
C PRO A 166 -46.11 24.71 -34.22
N ILE A 167 -46.12 24.53 -35.54
CA ILE A 167 -46.66 23.39 -36.28
C ILE A 167 -45.55 22.34 -36.40
N GLY A 168 -45.87 21.08 -36.09
CA GLY A 168 -45.17 19.91 -36.62
C GLY A 168 -44.09 19.32 -35.71
N GLY A 169 -44.31 18.09 -35.24
CA GLY A 169 -43.31 17.32 -34.51
C GLY A 169 -43.84 15.94 -34.13
N ASN A 170 -43.49 14.97 -34.97
CA ASN A 170 -43.95 13.58 -35.03
C ASN A 170 -44.08 12.86 -33.67
N SER A 171 -45.21 12.16 -33.56
CA SER A 171 -45.56 11.16 -32.54
C SER A 171 -44.45 10.12 -32.33
N PRO A 172 -43.91 9.94 -31.12
CA PRO A 172 -43.13 8.75 -30.81
C PRO A 172 -44.07 7.56 -30.59
N THR A 173 -43.79 6.50 -31.34
CA THR A 173 -44.36 5.15 -31.20
C THR A 173 -44.19 4.62 -29.77
N PRO A 174 -45.19 3.98 -29.16
CA PRO A 174 -45.03 3.35 -27.85
C PRO A 174 -44.07 2.16 -27.95
N THR A 175 -42.93 2.25 -27.26
CA THR A 175 -42.00 1.13 -27.07
C THR A 175 -42.63 0.10 -26.12
N PRO A 176 -42.52 -1.21 -26.41
CA PRO A 176 -43.14 -2.25 -25.58
C PRO A 176 -42.57 -2.29 -24.16
N ASN A 177 -43.49 -2.35 -23.20
CA ASN A 177 -43.26 -2.65 -21.80
C ASN A 177 -42.75 -4.10 -21.64
N GLU A 178 -41.43 -4.27 -21.50
CA GLU A 178 -40.85 -5.56 -21.14
C GLU A 178 -41.25 -5.95 -19.71
N ALA A 179 -41.69 -7.20 -19.58
CA ALA A 179 -42.15 -7.80 -18.34
C ALA A 179 -41.02 -7.86 -17.29
N PRO A 180 -41.34 -7.80 -15.99
CA PRO A 180 -40.34 -7.89 -14.94
C PRO A 180 -39.65 -9.26 -14.97
N THR A 181 -38.37 -9.27 -15.31
CA THR A 181 -37.49 -10.41 -15.19
C THR A 181 -37.41 -10.78 -13.70
N SER A 182 -37.80 -12.01 -13.39
CA SER A 182 -37.71 -12.59 -12.06
C SER A 182 -36.28 -12.51 -11.52
N THR A 183 -36.12 -11.74 -10.44
CA THR A 183 -34.92 -11.71 -9.61
C THR A 183 -34.65 -13.11 -9.10
N SER A 184 -33.61 -13.76 -9.62
CA SER A 184 -33.06 -14.96 -9.01
C SER A 184 -32.51 -14.59 -7.64
N THR A 185 -33.11 -15.18 -6.62
CA THR A 185 -32.61 -15.17 -5.25
C THR A 185 -31.19 -15.74 -5.26
N PRO A 186 -30.16 -15.04 -4.77
CA PRO A 186 -28.85 -15.63 -4.60
C PRO A 186 -28.95 -16.72 -3.53
N THR A 187 -28.70 -17.96 -3.93
CA THR A 187 -28.48 -19.08 -3.01
C THR A 187 -27.36 -18.69 -2.05
N PRO A 188 -27.55 -18.81 -0.72
CA PRO A 188 -26.45 -18.64 0.22
C PRO A 188 -25.44 -19.77 0.01
N THR A 189 -24.31 -19.44 -0.61
CA THR A 189 -23.14 -20.32 -0.68
C THR A 189 -22.60 -20.49 0.73
N THR A 190 -23.06 -21.55 1.36
CA THR A 190 -22.60 -22.00 2.67
C THR A 190 -21.22 -22.63 2.52
N GLY A 191 -20.22 -22.02 3.17
CA GLY A 191 -19.14 -22.74 3.82
C GLY A 191 -18.32 -23.71 2.98
N GLY A 192 -17.68 -23.22 1.91
CA GLY A 192 -16.51 -23.88 1.33
C GLY A 192 -15.27 -23.42 2.08
N GLY A 193 -14.85 -24.18 3.10
CA GLY A 193 -13.57 -23.97 3.77
C GLY A 193 -12.42 -24.02 2.77
N VAL A 194 -11.93 -22.85 2.38
CA VAL A 194 -10.62 -22.74 1.75
C VAL A 194 -9.60 -22.95 2.86
N SER A 195 -9.07 -24.16 2.93
CA SER A 195 -7.72 -24.37 3.45
C SER A 195 -6.82 -23.40 2.70
N ALA A 196 -6.46 -22.31 3.36
CA ALA A 196 -5.39 -21.44 2.91
C ALA A 196 -4.15 -22.31 2.79
N ALA A 197 -3.80 -22.67 1.55
CA ALA A 197 -2.46 -23.11 1.26
C ALA A 197 -1.58 -21.91 1.61
N SER A 198 -0.94 -21.98 2.79
CA SER A 198 0.15 -21.10 3.15
C SER A 198 1.07 -21.03 1.94
N PRO A 199 1.29 -19.86 1.31
CA PRO A 199 2.33 -19.76 0.32
C PRO A 199 3.61 -20.12 1.05
N THR A 200 4.13 -21.32 0.77
CA THR A 200 5.51 -21.66 1.10
C THR A 200 6.32 -20.50 0.55
N PRO A 201 7.03 -19.74 1.40
CA PRO A 201 7.88 -18.66 0.92
C PRO A 201 8.79 -19.30 -0.12
N GLY A 202 8.61 -18.92 -1.38
CA GLY A 202 9.54 -19.23 -2.44
C GLY A 202 10.82 -18.55 -2.03
N GLY A 203 11.63 -19.27 -1.25
CA GLY A 203 12.91 -18.82 -0.78
C GLY A 203 13.65 -18.40 -2.03
N ALA A 204 13.83 -17.10 -2.17
CA ALA A 204 14.67 -16.54 -3.19
C ALA A 204 15.98 -17.31 -3.11
N ALA A 205 16.25 -18.14 -4.12
CA ALA A 205 17.50 -18.84 -4.24
C ALA A 205 18.55 -17.73 -4.30
N LEU A 206 19.21 -17.48 -3.18
CA LEU A 206 20.34 -16.57 -3.12
C LEU A 206 21.29 -17.03 -4.23
N PRO A 207 21.75 -16.12 -5.11
CA PRO A 207 22.67 -16.51 -6.15
C PRO A 207 23.83 -17.24 -5.49
N SER A 208 24.09 -18.46 -5.96
CA SER A 208 25.23 -19.26 -5.54
C SER A 208 26.47 -18.38 -5.64
N ALA A 209 26.92 -17.86 -4.50
CA ALA A 209 28.12 -17.04 -4.47
C ALA A 209 29.26 -17.95 -4.92
N GLY A 210 29.83 -17.67 -6.10
CA GLY A 210 30.84 -18.48 -6.78
C GLY A 210 32.20 -18.47 -6.07
N VAL A 211 32.24 -18.67 -4.76
CA VAL A 211 33.44 -18.51 -3.91
C VAL A 211 34.44 -19.67 -4.06
N ALA A 212 34.12 -20.72 -4.81
CA ALA A 212 34.86 -21.98 -4.67
C ALA A 212 36.19 -22.04 -5.45
N LEU A 213 36.29 -21.50 -6.66
CA LEU A 213 37.41 -21.87 -7.55
C LEU A 213 38.71 -21.06 -7.38
N PRO A 214 38.71 -19.70 -7.37
CA PRO A 214 39.96 -18.95 -7.26
C PRO A 214 40.61 -19.04 -5.86
N THR A 215 39.82 -19.24 -4.81
CA THR A 215 40.30 -19.30 -3.42
C THR A 215 40.98 -20.64 -3.11
N ILE A 216 40.44 -21.75 -3.62
CA ILE A 216 41.05 -23.07 -3.42
C ILE A 216 42.39 -23.17 -4.16
N LEU A 217 42.46 -22.61 -5.37
CA LEU A 217 43.66 -22.66 -6.22
C LEU A 217 44.81 -21.82 -5.64
N SER A 218 44.52 -20.64 -5.09
CA SER A 218 45.54 -19.82 -4.42
C SER A 218 46.05 -20.46 -3.13
N PHE A 219 45.19 -21.11 -2.35
CA PHE A 219 45.60 -21.80 -1.13
C PHE A 219 46.48 -23.02 -1.40
N THR A 220 46.14 -23.81 -2.43
CA THR A 220 46.94 -24.99 -2.81
C THR A 220 48.31 -24.62 -3.34
N VAL A 221 48.41 -23.61 -4.21
CA VAL A 221 49.71 -23.13 -4.71
C VAL A 221 50.59 -22.59 -3.57
N GLY A 222 50.00 -21.88 -2.60
CA GLY A 222 50.71 -21.37 -1.43
C GLY A 222 51.31 -22.48 -0.57
N ILE A 223 50.56 -23.56 -0.31
CA ILE A 223 51.04 -24.71 0.46
C ILE A 223 52.19 -25.42 -0.28
N VAL A 224 52.08 -25.62 -1.59
CA VAL A 224 53.12 -26.28 -2.39
C VAL A 224 54.43 -25.48 -2.38
N LEU A 225 54.35 -24.15 -2.53
CA LEU A 225 55.53 -23.28 -2.44
C LEU A 225 56.19 -23.32 -1.07
N LEU A 226 55.38 -23.33 0.01
CA LEU A 226 55.89 -23.38 1.38
C LEU A 226 56.59 -24.72 1.67
N LEU A 227 55.97 -25.84 1.27
CA LEU A 227 56.58 -27.16 1.40
C LEU A 227 57.87 -27.27 0.57
N GLY A 228 57.89 -26.74 -0.66
CA GLY A 228 59.07 -26.71 -1.51
C GLY A 228 60.23 -25.92 -0.88
N ALA A 229 59.95 -24.76 -0.29
CA ALA A 229 60.96 -23.97 0.40
C ALA A 229 61.55 -24.69 1.62
N VAL A 230 60.73 -25.40 2.40
CA VAL A 230 61.21 -26.20 3.54
C VAL A 230 62.06 -27.37 3.07
N LEU A 231 61.65 -28.06 2.00
CA LEU A 231 62.38 -29.21 1.46
C LEU A 231 63.73 -28.80 0.83
N LEU A 232 63.83 -27.60 0.28
CA LEU A 232 65.07 -27.03 -0.24
C LEU A 232 66.02 -26.54 0.87
N ALA A 233 65.49 -26.24 2.06
CA ALA A 233 66.25 -25.71 3.18
C ALA A 233 66.85 -26.80 4.10
N ILE A 234 66.44 -28.05 3.94
CA ILE A 234 66.97 -29.24 4.63
C ILE A 234 68.05 -29.87 3.76
#